data_AF-A0A8T7GMU0-F1
#
_entry.id   AF-A0A8T7GMU0-F1
#
_cell.length_a   1.000
_cell.length_b   1.000
_cell.length_c   1.000
_cell.angle_alpha   90.00
_cell.angle_beta   90.00
_cell.angle_gamma   90.00
#
_symmetry.space_group_name_H-M   'P 1'
#
loop_
_entity.id
_entity.type
_entity.pdbx_description
1 polymer ?
#
loop_
_entity_poly.entity_id
_entity_poly.type
_entity_poly.pdbx_seq_one_letter_code
_entity_poly.pdbx_strand_id
1 'polypeptide(L)'
;SRQGLVVLLKGPVDVVTDGSRARLNKTGAPSMAAGGTGDSLAGLTAALLAKGLEPFHAAAVAAYVNGAAGALAYREKGDAANALDVVERIPRVLAAPREAAAGAVVYERLPLTRDCGGRG
;
A
#
# COMPACT_ATOMS: atom_id res chain seq x y z
N SER A 1 -5.86 -1.78 -24.76
CA SER A 1 -6.41 -2.99 -24.13
C SER A 1 -6.64 -2.73 -22.65
N ARG A 2 -7.89 -2.78 -22.17
CA ARG A 2 -8.19 -2.76 -20.71
C ARG A 2 -8.12 -4.20 -20.21
N GLN A 3 -6.94 -4.61 -19.84
CA GLN A 3 -6.73 -5.90 -19.16
C GLN A 3 -7.29 -5.71 -17.74
N GLY A 4 -8.12 -6.62 -17.23
CA GLY A 4 -8.73 -6.55 -15.90
C GLY A 4 -7.70 -6.71 -14.77
N LEU A 5 -6.66 -5.90 -14.79
CA LEU A 5 -5.48 -5.93 -13.93
C LEU A 5 -5.59 -4.82 -12.89
N VAL A 6 -5.16 -5.15 -11.68
CA VAL A 6 -4.89 -4.16 -10.64
C VAL A 6 -3.37 -3.99 -10.56
N VAL A 7 -2.95 -2.73 -10.62
CA VAL A 7 -1.55 -2.34 -10.49
C VAL A 7 -1.36 -1.68 -9.14
N LEU A 8 -0.40 -2.19 -8.37
CA LEU A 8 0.14 -1.54 -7.17
C LEU A 8 1.58 -1.12 -7.48
N LEU A 9 1.79 0.19 -7.64
CA LEU A 9 3.10 0.78 -7.82
C LEU A 9 3.62 1.31 -6.48
N LYS A 10 4.69 0.69 -5.96
CA LYS A 10 5.36 1.15 -4.73
C LYS A 10 6.25 2.36 -5.02
N GLY A 11 6.21 3.36 -4.15
CA GLY A 11 7.05 4.56 -4.25
C GLY A 11 7.05 5.36 -2.95
N PRO A 12 7.51 6.63 -2.96
CA PRO A 12 7.32 7.55 -1.84
C PRO A 12 5.83 7.74 -1.50
N VAL A 13 4.97 7.59 -2.50
CA VAL A 13 3.53 7.44 -2.39
C VAL A 13 3.18 6.20 -3.20
N ASP A 14 2.55 5.19 -2.59
CA ASP A 14 2.12 4.02 -3.35
C ASP A 14 0.85 4.35 -4.15
N VAL A 15 0.74 3.82 -5.35
CA VAL A 15 -0.41 4.04 -6.24
C VAL A 15 -1.06 2.70 -6.53
N VAL A 16 -2.36 2.59 -6.24
CA VAL A 16 -3.19 1.43 -6.60
C VAL A 16 -4.20 1.85 -7.65
N THR A 17 -4.26 1.16 -8.79
CA THR A 17 -5.22 1.45 -9.86
C THR A 17 -5.72 0.18 -10.54
N ASP A 18 -6.99 0.18 -10.93
CA ASP A 18 -7.58 -0.82 -11.84
C ASP A 18 -7.81 -0.25 -13.26
N GLY A 19 -7.23 0.93 -13.53
CA GLY A 19 -7.42 1.66 -14.79
C GLY A 19 -8.73 2.45 -14.88
N SER A 20 -9.61 2.39 -13.87
CA SER A 20 -10.84 3.19 -13.77
C SER A 20 -10.88 4.08 -12.52
N ARG A 21 -10.29 3.61 -11.43
CA ARG A 21 -10.11 4.34 -10.17
C ARG A 21 -8.67 4.20 -9.69
N ALA A 22 -8.21 5.22 -8.97
CA ALA A 22 -6.90 5.20 -8.33
C ALA A 22 -7.01 5.53 -6.83
N ARG A 23 -6.11 4.95 -6.05
CA ARG A 23 -5.87 5.26 -4.63
C ARG A 23 -4.40 5.57 -4.45
N LEU A 24 -4.12 6.68 -3.80
CA LEU A 24 -2.79 7.02 -3.31
C LEU A 24 -2.66 6.58 -1.86
N ASN A 25 -1.54 5.96 -1.51
CA ASN A 25 -1.18 5.64 -0.14
C ASN A 25 0.05 6.45 0.25
N LYS A 26 -0.12 7.40 1.17
CA LYS A 26 0.97 8.27 1.67
C LYS A 26 1.61 7.71 2.96
N THR A 27 1.26 6.50 3.38
CA THR A 27 1.91 5.86 4.53
C THR A 27 3.28 5.31 4.15
N GLY A 28 4.20 5.38 5.09
CA GLY A 28 5.54 4.83 4.96
C GLY A 28 6.55 5.72 5.63
N ALA A 29 7.80 5.29 5.63
CA ALA A 29 8.94 6.06 6.10
C ALA A 29 10.06 6.02 5.06
N PRO A 30 10.99 7.01 5.04
CA PRO A 30 12.12 7.03 4.12
C PRO A 30 12.95 5.74 4.16
N SER A 31 13.05 5.10 5.32
CA SER A 31 13.74 3.81 5.50
C SER A 31 13.11 2.63 4.75
N MET A 32 11.87 2.76 4.25
CA MET A 32 11.19 1.69 3.50
C MET A 32 11.73 1.46 2.09
N ALA A 33 12.71 2.25 1.64
CA ALA A 33 13.50 1.95 0.46
C ALA A 33 14.49 0.78 0.66
N ALA A 34 14.63 0.27 1.89
CA ALA A 34 15.39 -0.95 2.17
C ALA A 34 14.80 -2.17 1.45
N GLY A 35 15.67 -3.02 0.89
CA GLY A 35 15.28 -4.25 0.20
C GLY A 35 14.44 -5.18 1.08
N GLY A 36 13.45 -5.86 0.49
CA GLY A 36 12.58 -6.83 1.16
C GLY A 36 11.19 -6.33 1.55
N THR A 37 10.94 -5.01 1.59
CA THR A 37 9.57 -4.48 1.88
C THR A 37 8.58 -4.73 0.73
N GLY A 38 9.09 -5.02 -0.47
CA GLY A 38 8.30 -5.46 -1.62
C GLY A 38 7.76 -6.88 -1.48
N ASP A 39 8.54 -7.80 -0.89
CA ASP A 39 8.12 -9.17 -0.63
C ASP A 39 7.02 -9.23 0.43
N SER A 40 7.15 -8.44 1.49
CA SER A 40 6.10 -8.26 2.50
C SER A 40 4.81 -7.74 1.89
N LEU A 41 4.90 -6.75 0.99
CA LEU A 41 3.76 -6.18 0.30
C LEU A 41 3.07 -7.19 -0.63
N ALA A 42 3.85 -7.95 -1.40
CA ALA A 42 3.34 -9.00 -2.27
C ALA A 42 2.66 -10.12 -1.47
N GLY A 43 3.31 -10.60 -0.40
CA GLY A 43 2.76 -11.63 0.48
C GLY A 43 1.47 -11.18 1.17
N LEU A 44 1.42 -9.92 1.62
CA LEU A 44 0.21 -9.36 2.24
C LEU A 44 -0.94 -9.22 1.22
N THR A 45 -0.63 -8.80 -0.01
CA THR A 45 -1.61 -8.73 -1.10
C THR A 45 -2.15 -10.13 -1.41
N ALA A 46 -1.28 -11.12 -1.55
CA ALA A 46 -1.66 -12.50 -1.80
C ALA A 46 -2.53 -13.08 -0.67
N ALA A 47 -2.17 -12.82 0.60
CA ALA A 47 -2.95 -13.27 1.75
C ALA A 47 -4.35 -12.65 1.79
N LEU A 48 -4.50 -11.38 1.43
CA LEU A 48 -5.79 -10.70 1.36
C LEU A 48 -6.64 -11.21 0.19
N LEU A 49 -6.03 -11.46 -0.97
CA LEU A 49 -6.69 -12.12 -2.10
C LEU A 49 -7.20 -13.52 -1.73
N ALA A 50 -6.36 -14.31 -1.04
CA ALA A 50 -6.73 -15.65 -0.57
C ALA A 50 -7.89 -15.62 0.44
N LYS A 51 -8.06 -14.52 1.19
CA LYS A 51 -9.21 -14.27 2.07
C LYS A 51 -10.47 -13.80 1.33
N GLY A 52 -10.44 -13.69 0.00
CA GLY A 52 -11.58 -13.33 -0.83
C GLY A 52 -11.80 -11.83 -1.02
N LEU A 53 -10.80 -10.99 -0.70
CA LEU A 53 -10.90 -9.56 -1.01
C LEU A 53 -10.80 -9.34 -2.52
N GLU A 54 -11.60 -8.39 -3.02
CA GLU A 54 -11.50 -7.91 -4.40
C GLU A 54 -10.09 -7.34 -4.66
N PRO A 55 -9.45 -7.62 -5.81
CA PRO A 55 -8.05 -7.30 -6.04
C PRO A 55 -7.63 -5.84 -5.77
N PHE A 56 -8.45 -4.87 -6.16
CA PHE A 56 -8.13 -3.47 -5.92
C PHE A 56 -8.17 -3.12 -4.42
N HIS A 57 -9.13 -3.67 -3.69
CA HIS A 57 -9.18 -3.52 -2.23
C HIS A 57 -8.05 -4.27 -1.52
N ALA A 58 -7.70 -5.47 -1.98
CA ALA A 58 -6.58 -6.24 -1.44
C ALA A 58 -5.27 -5.46 -1.59
N ALA A 59 -4.99 -4.94 -2.79
CA ALA A 59 -3.82 -4.12 -3.07
C ALA A 59 -3.82 -2.82 -2.22
N ALA A 60 -4.95 -2.13 -2.12
CA ALA A 60 -5.05 -0.91 -1.33
C ALA A 60 -4.78 -1.17 0.16
N VAL A 61 -5.42 -2.18 0.75
CA VAL A 61 -5.22 -2.54 2.16
C VAL A 61 -3.79 -3.01 2.39
N ALA A 62 -3.22 -3.79 1.47
CA ALA A 62 -1.84 -4.24 1.59
C ALA A 62 -0.84 -3.07 1.61
N ALA A 63 -0.99 -2.11 0.69
CA ALA A 63 -0.16 -0.91 0.66
C ALA A 63 -0.23 -0.16 2.00
N TYR A 64 -1.44 0.06 2.51
CA TYR A 64 -1.65 0.76 3.78
C TYR A 64 -1.00 0.06 4.96
N VAL A 65 -1.29 -1.23 5.13
CA VAL A 65 -0.80 -2.00 6.28
C VAL A 65 0.72 -2.09 6.25
N ASN A 66 1.31 -2.34 5.07
CA ASN A 66 2.75 -2.41 4.91
C ASN A 66 3.42 -1.04 5.19
N GLY A 67 2.85 0.04 4.68
CA GLY A 67 3.37 1.39 4.91
C GLY A 67 3.22 1.86 6.36
N ALA A 68 2.08 1.59 7.00
CA ALA A 68 1.87 1.90 8.42
C ALA A 68 2.78 1.05 9.33
N ALA A 69 2.98 -0.24 9.02
CA ALA A 69 3.92 -1.09 9.74
C ALA A 69 5.36 -0.59 9.59
N GLY A 70 5.75 -0.14 8.39
CA GLY A 70 7.05 0.46 8.14
C GLY A 70 7.24 1.80 8.85
N ALA A 71 6.21 2.63 8.92
CA ALA A 71 6.25 3.87 9.71
C ALA A 71 6.43 3.59 11.21
N LEU A 72 5.77 2.56 11.75
CA LEU A 72 5.97 2.13 13.14
C LEU A 72 7.40 1.62 13.37
N ALA A 73 7.90 0.76 12.49
CA ALA A 73 9.27 0.25 12.58
C ALA A 73 10.30 1.40 12.54
N TYR A 74 10.11 2.39 11.67
CA TYR A 74 10.95 3.58 11.60
C TYR A 74 10.89 4.43 12.86
N ARG A 75 9.70 4.63 13.45
CA ARG A 75 9.58 5.38 14.71
C ARG A 75 10.35 4.74 15.86
N GLU A 76 10.48 3.41 15.86
CA GLU A 76 11.17 2.66 16.90
C GLU A 76 12.67 2.53 16.66
N LYS A 77 13.09 2.36 15.40
CA LYS A 77 14.48 2.00 15.05
C LYS A 77 15.19 3.00 14.14
N GLY A 78 14.51 4.05 13.68
CA GLY A 78 15.04 5.01 12.71
C GLY A 78 15.53 4.32 11.44
N ASP A 79 16.68 4.75 10.94
CA ASP A 79 17.30 4.21 9.72
C ASP A 79 17.77 2.76 9.86
N ALA A 80 17.80 2.20 11.08
CA ALA A 80 18.11 0.79 11.32
C ALA A 80 16.91 -0.15 11.09
N ALA A 81 15.72 0.39 10.82
CA ALA A 81 14.53 -0.41 10.51
C ALA A 81 14.72 -1.21 9.21
N ASN A 82 14.42 -2.50 9.26
CA ASN A 82 14.53 -3.41 8.12
C ASN A 82 13.18 -4.07 7.75
N ALA A 83 13.17 -4.91 6.71
CA ALA A 83 11.97 -5.59 6.24
C ALA A 83 11.32 -6.52 7.30
N LEU A 84 12.12 -7.18 8.14
CA LEU A 84 11.60 -8.03 9.21
C LEU A 84 10.85 -7.20 10.26
N ASP A 85 11.38 -6.02 10.60
CA ASP A 85 10.70 -5.11 11.52
C ASP A 85 9.32 -4.70 10.99
N VAL A 86 9.20 -4.46 9.68
CA VAL A 86 7.90 -4.20 9.04
C VAL A 86 6.96 -5.39 9.25
N VAL A 87 7.40 -6.61 8.91
CA VAL A 87 6.59 -7.82 9.02
C VAL A 87 6.11 -8.06 10.45
N GLU A 88 6.98 -7.87 11.45
CA GLU A 88 6.65 -8.02 12.86
C GLU A 88 5.56 -7.03 13.34
N ARG A 89 5.42 -5.87 12.70
CA ARG A 89 4.40 -4.86 13.06
C ARG A 89 3.08 -5.04 12.28
N ILE A 90 3.03 -5.86 11.23
CA ILE A 90 1.80 -6.11 10.44
C ILE A 90 0.61 -6.56 11.32
N PRO A 91 0.75 -7.54 12.25
CA PRO A 91 -0.38 -7.98 13.07
C PRO A 91 -0.98 -6.85 13.92
N ARG A 92 -0.13 -5.98 14.47
CA ARG A 92 -0.54 -4.82 15.27
C ARG A 92 -1.36 -3.84 14.42
N VAL A 93 -0.91 -3.55 13.21
CA VAL A 93 -1.62 -2.65 12.29
C VAL A 93 -2.96 -3.24 11.84
N LEU A 94 -3.02 -4.55 11.60
CA LEU A 94 -4.27 -5.23 11.26
C LEU A 94 -5.28 -5.22 12.42
N ALA A 95 -4.81 -5.34 13.67
CA ALA A 95 -5.67 -5.33 14.85
C ALA A 95 -6.24 -3.94 15.18
N ALA A 96 -5.43 -2.88 15.01
CA ALA A 96 -5.79 -1.50 15.33
C ALA A 96 -5.46 -0.53 14.19
N PRO A 97 -6.12 -0.65 13.02
CA PRO A 97 -5.73 0.09 11.83
C PRO A 97 -5.88 1.60 11.98
N ARG A 98 -6.87 2.10 12.75
CA ARG A 98 -7.04 3.56 12.93
C ARG A 98 -5.96 4.18 13.81
N GLU A 99 -5.45 3.44 14.78
CA GLU A 99 -4.42 3.90 15.70
C GLU A 99 -3.05 3.95 15.01
N ALA A 100 -2.80 3.00 14.11
CA ALA A 100 -1.58 2.96 13.31
C ALA A 100 -1.46 4.12 12.30
N ALA A 101 -2.58 4.74 11.89
CA ALA A 101 -2.61 5.86 10.94
C ALA A 101 -2.23 7.23 11.53
N ALA A 102 -2.18 7.38 12.87
CA ALA A 102 -1.88 8.64 13.57
C ALA A 102 -2.52 9.91 12.95
N GLY A 103 -3.77 9.82 12.45
CA GLY A 103 -4.52 10.97 11.93
C GLY A 103 -4.15 11.46 10.51
N ALA A 104 -3.27 10.77 9.78
CA ALA A 104 -2.95 11.15 8.40
C ALA A 104 -4.08 10.80 7.42
N VAL A 105 -4.37 11.69 6.45
CA VAL A 105 -5.20 11.35 5.30
C VAL A 105 -4.43 10.35 4.44
N VAL A 106 -4.75 9.09 4.63
CA VAL A 106 -4.05 7.94 4.05
C VAL A 106 -4.34 7.80 2.55
N TYR A 107 -5.60 8.08 2.17
CA TYR A 107 -6.10 7.86 0.83
C TYR A 107 -6.72 9.11 0.22
N GLU A 108 -6.24 9.45 -0.96
CA GLU A 108 -6.88 10.42 -1.84
C GLU A 108 -7.54 9.65 -2.99
N ARG A 109 -8.85 9.83 -3.17
CA ARG A 109 -9.61 9.21 -4.26
C ARG A 109 -9.47 10.11 -5.47
N LEU A 110 -8.64 9.70 -6.41
CA LEU A 110 -8.49 10.39 -7.68
C LEU A 110 -9.53 9.84 -8.66
N PRO A 111 -10.53 10.63 -9.09
CA PRO A 111 -11.27 10.29 -10.30
C PRO A 111 -10.29 10.40 -11.46
N LEU A 112 -10.00 9.27 -12.11
CA LEU A 112 -9.30 9.31 -13.40
C LEU A 112 -10.32 9.89 -14.40
N THR A 113 -10.31 11.22 -14.58
CA THR A 113 -11.10 11.85 -15.62
C THR A 113 -10.69 11.24 -16.95
N ARG A 114 -11.66 10.61 -17.63
CA ARG A 114 -11.50 10.24 -19.03
C ARG A 114 -11.32 11.52 -19.83
N ASP A 115 -10.09 11.78 -20.25
CA ASP A 115 -9.87 12.27 -21.60
C ASP A 115 -8.59 11.68 -22.20
N CYS A 116 -8.76 10.48 -22.75
CA CYS A 116 -8.00 10.08 -23.93
C CYS A 116 -9.03 9.67 -24.98
N GLY A 117 -9.92 10.60 -25.33
CA GLY A 117 -10.87 10.45 -26.43
C GLY A 117 -10.32 11.11 -27.69
N GLY A 118 -9.77 10.29 -28.60
CA GLY A 118 -9.91 10.52 -30.04
C GLY A 118 -8.69 11.06 -30.79
N ARG A 119 -8.15 10.22 -31.68
CA ARG A 119 -8.07 10.50 -33.13
C ARG A 119 -7.55 9.24 -33.86
N GLY A 120 -8.30 8.82 -34.89
CA GLY A 120 -7.85 7.97 -36.00
C GLY A 120 -8.06 6.49 -35.81
#